data_AF-A0A4V1BHR0-F1
#
_entry.id   AF-A0A4V1BHR0-F1
#
_cell.length_a   1.000
_cell.length_b   1.000
_cell.length_c   1.000
_cell.angle_alpha   90.00
_cell.angle_beta   90.00
_cell.angle_gamma   90.00
#
_symmetry.space_group_name_H-M   'P 1'
#
loop_
_entity.id
_entity.type
_entity.pdbx_description
1 polymer ?
#
loop_
_entity_poly.entity_id
_entity_poly.type
_entity_poly.pdbx_seq_one_letter_code
_entity_poly.pdbx_strand_id
1 'polypeptide(L)'
;MFDDRILTVPNVLSVVRLLGVPLFLWLLLVEHADGWAFVLLIASGVTDFLDGKLARLLDQSSRLGALLDPFVDRLYLVTTLAAFVIRGLIPWWVAVILVGRDLVLTLTLSVYKRRDLPPPDVIYLGKAATFALMSALPWLLAGEMDWALDGFGRAFGGALLVWGTAVYVWTGLLYTGKAIAVARAIPAVPHRST
;
A
#
# COMPACT_ATOMS: atom_id res chain seq x y z
N MET A 1 -18.29 20.35 8.38
CA MET A 1 -18.15 20.72 9.81
C MET A 1 -17.57 19.49 10.47
N PHE A 2 -16.27 19.49 10.84
CA PHE A 2 -15.65 18.30 11.42
C PHE A 2 -16.22 18.09 12.82
N ASP A 3 -16.96 17.01 13.03
CA ASP A 3 -17.47 16.64 14.35
C ASP A 3 -16.29 16.18 15.22
N ASP A 4 -16.20 16.71 16.44
CA ASP A 4 -15.17 16.41 17.46
C ASP A 4 -15.33 14.98 18.06
N ARG A 5 -16.07 14.12 17.35
CA ARG A 5 -16.33 12.74 17.76
C ARG A 5 -15.09 11.91 17.51
N ILE A 6 -14.40 11.57 18.59
CA ILE A 6 -13.26 10.64 18.61
C ILE A 6 -13.71 9.20 18.28
N LEU A 7 -14.97 8.85 18.53
CA LEU A 7 -15.56 7.54 18.24
C LEU A 7 -16.38 7.57 16.95
N THR A 8 -15.71 7.47 15.80
CA THR A 8 -16.36 7.19 14.51
C THR A 8 -16.09 5.75 14.10
N VAL A 9 -16.99 5.15 13.31
CA VAL A 9 -16.83 3.78 12.80
C VAL A 9 -15.47 3.58 12.11
N PRO A 10 -14.99 4.51 11.25
CA PRO A 10 -13.65 4.40 10.67
C PRO A 10 -12.53 4.37 11.72
N ASN A 11 -12.58 5.23 12.75
CA ASN A 11 -11.51 5.28 13.76
C ASN A 11 -11.41 3.98 14.58
N VAL A 12 -12.54 3.36 14.90
CA VAL A 12 -12.55 2.06 15.59
C VAL A 12 -11.93 0.98 14.70
N LEU A 13 -12.22 0.98 13.40
CA LEU A 13 -11.67 0.03 12.44
C LEU A 13 -10.15 0.21 12.27
N SER A 14 -9.65 1.45 12.18
CA SER A 14 -8.21 1.74 12.15
C SER A 14 -7.51 1.28 13.45
N VAL A 15 -8.12 1.48 14.63
CA VAL A 15 -7.57 1.00 15.91
C VAL A 15 -7.55 -0.53 15.98
N VAL A 16 -8.61 -1.20 15.53
CA VAL A 16 -8.66 -2.67 15.47
C VAL A 16 -7.58 -3.20 14.53
N ARG A 17 -7.35 -2.56 13.37
CA ARG A 17 -6.26 -2.90 12.44
C ARG A 17 -4.90 -2.74 13.10
N LEU A 18 -4.69 -1.64 13.83
CA LEU A 18 -3.44 -1.40 14.56
C LEU A 18 -3.16 -2.49 15.59
N LEU A 19 -4.19 -2.96 16.32
CA LEU A 19 -4.07 -4.10 17.24
C LEU A 19 -3.92 -5.44 16.50
N GLY A 20 -4.45 -5.55 15.29
CA GLY A 20 -4.28 -6.70 14.40
C GLY A 20 -2.84 -6.88 13.91
N VAL A 21 -2.05 -5.80 13.78
CA VAL A 21 -0.63 -5.87 13.37
C VAL A 21 0.22 -6.81 14.24
N PRO A 22 0.35 -6.60 15.57
CA PRO A 22 1.17 -7.48 16.40
C PRO A 22 0.63 -8.90 16.44
N LEU A 23 -0.68 -9.09 16.41
CA LEU A 23 -1.29 -10.42 16.35
C LEU A 23 -0.93 -11.14 15.04
N PHE A 24 -1.03 -10.45 13.91
CA PHE A 24 -0.64 -10.97 12.61
C PHE A 24 0.85 -11.35 12.58
N LEU A 25 1.72 -10.49 13.09
CA LEU A 25 3.15 -10.77 13.20
C LEU A 25 3.44 -11.98 14.09
N TRP A 26 2.76 -12.10 15.23
CA TRP A 26 2.93 -13.23 16.13
C TRP A 26 2.47 -14.55 15.50
N LEU A 27 1.29 -14.55 14.87
CA LEU A 27 0.77 -15.73 14.16
C LEU A 27 1.67 -16.16 13.02
N LEU A 28 2.17 -15.19 12.23
CA LEU A 28 3.00 -15.46 11.08
C LEU A 28 4.46 -15.74 11.46
N LEU A 29 5.06 -15.14 12.48
CA LEU A 29 6.51 -15.31 12.74
C LEU A 29 6.83 -16.25 13.90
N VAL A 30 5.90 -16.44 14.85
CA VAL A 30 6.14 -17.22 16.06
C VAL A 30 5.34 -18.51 16.03
N GLU A 31 4.01 -18.41 15.95
CA GLU A 31 3.12 -19.59 16.01
C GLU A 31 3.14 -20.41 14.73
N HIS A 32 3.49 -19.80 13.61
CA HIS A 32 3.40 -20.39 12.27
C HIS A 32 1.99 -20.85 11.89
N ALA A 33 0.98 -20.13 12.40
CA ALA A 33 -0.43 -20.36 12.13
C ALA A 33 -0.87 -19.64 10.84
N ASP A 34 -0.38 -20.10 9.69
CA ASP A 34 -0.55 -19.42 8.40
C ASP A 34 -2.01 -19.24 7.99
N GLY A 35 -2.90 -20.17 8.36
CA GLY A 35 -4.35 -20.03 8.14
C GLY A 35 -4.98 -18.88 8.93
N TRP A 36 -4.58 -18.68 10.18
CA TRP A 36 -5.08 -17.56 11.00
C TRP A 36 -4.47 -16.23 10.55
N ALA A 37 -3.18 -16.23 10.16
CA ALA A 37 -2.55 -15.07 9.56
C ALA A 37 -3.23 -14.66 8.25
N PHE A 38 -3.63 -15.63 7.42
CA PHE A 38 -4.38 -15.39 6.18
C PHE A 38 -5.76 -14.77 6.47
N VAL A 39 -6.50 -15.32 7.42
CA VAL A 39 -7.82 -14.78 7.81
C VAL A 39 -7.69 -13.34 8.30
N LEU A 40 -6.70 -13.04 9.15
CA LEU A 40 -6.46 -11.66 9.61
C LEU A 40 -6.04 -10.73 8.47
N LEU A 41 -5.21 -11.20 7.54
CA LEU A 41 -4.77 -10.41 6.40
C LEU A 41 -5.96 -10.02 5.50
N ILE A 42 -6.81 -10.99 5.17
CA ILE A 42 -8.03 -10.76 4.39
C ILE A 42 -9.01 -9.86 5.16
N ALA A 43 -9.27 -10.15 6.43
CA ALA A 43 -10.17 -9.36 7.26
C ALA A 43 -9.71 -7.89 7.33
N SER A 44 -8.42 -7.66 7.56
CA SER A 44 -7.84 -6.31 7.62
C SER A 44 -8.01 -5.54 6.31
N GLY A 45 -7.77 -6.20 5.17
CA GLY A 45 -7.94 -5.58 3.85
C GLY A 45 -9.41 -5.32 3.48
N VAL A 46 -10.33 -6.22 3.86
CA VAL A 46 -11.77 -6.00 3.67
C VAL A 46 -12.27 -4.86 4.54
N THR A 47 -11.80 -4.79 5.79
CA THR A 47 -12.12 -3.70 6.71
C THR A 47 -11.71 -2.35 6.13
N ASP A 48 -10.50 -2.24 5.54
CA ASP A 48 -9.98 -1.03 4.86
C ASP A 48 -10.74 -0.59 3.61
N PHE A 49 -11.40 -1.54 2.96
CA PHE A 49 -12.27 -1.21 1.85
C PHE A 49 -13.63 -0.67 2.36
N LEU A 50 -14.12 -1.24 3.46
CA LEU A 50 -15.43 -0.93 4.01
C LEU A 50 -15.45 0.42 4.75
N ASP A 51 -14.46 0.72 5.58
CA ASP A 51 -14.31 2.02 6.24
C ASP A 51 -14.15 3.16 5.21
N GLY A 52 -13.33 2.98 4.17
CA GLY A 52 -13.18 3.96 3.10
C GLY A 52 -14.48 4.23 2.34
N LYS A 53 -15.33 3.21 2.17
CA LYS A 53 -16.66 3.35 1.57
C LYS A 53 -17.66 3.98 2.54
N LEU A 54 -17.66 3.57 3.82
CA LEU A 54 -18.57 4.08 4.84
C LEU A 54 -18.29 5.54 5.18
N ALA A 55 -17.02 5.95 5.25
CA ALA A 55 -16.64 7.35 5.47
C ALA A 55 -17.19 8.27 4.38
N ARG A 56 -17.21 7.81 3.12
CA ARG A 56 -17.80 8.57 1.98
C ARG A 56 -19.32 8.60 2.01
N LEU A 57 -19.96 7.54 2.50
CA LEU A 57 -21.42 7.43 2.54
C LEU A 57 -22.04 8.16 3.73
N LEU A 58 -21.33 8.21 4.86
CA LEU A 58 -21.84 8.78 6.11
C LEU A 58 -21.42 10.24 6.33
N ASP A 59 -20.56 10.80 5.46
CA ASP A 59 -19.92 12.13 5.61
C ASP A 59 -19.23 12.33 6.98
N GLN A 60 -18.94 11.22 7.68
CA GLN A 60 -18.35 11.18 9.00
C GLN A 60 -16.83 11.09 8.90
N SER A 61 -16.21 12.23 8.57
CA SER A 61 -14.76 12.38 8.61
C SER A 61 -14.32 13.08 9.89
N SER A 62 -13.45 12.41 10.67
CA SER A 62 -12.79 13.02 11.83
C SER A 62 -11.39 13.49 11.43
N ARG A 63 -10.98 14.66 11.93
CA ARG A 63 -9.65 15.24 11.67
C ARG A 63 -8.52 14.36 12.22
N LEU A 64 -8.76 13.69 13.35
CA LEU A 64 -7.83 12.72 13.94
C LEU A 64 -7.76 11.44 13.11
N GLY A 65 -8.93 10.89 12.72
CA GLY A 65 -9.00 9.71 11.87
C GLY A 65 -8.26 9.93 10.54
N ALA A 66 -8.48 11.07 9.87
CA ALA A 66 -7.82 11.39 8.60
C ALA A 66 -6.28 11.46 8.67
N LEU A 67 -5.71 11.71 9.86
CA LEU A 67 -4.26 11.70 10.07
C LEU A 67 -3.73 10.35 10.54
N LEU A 68 -4.53 9.61 11.33
CA LEU A 68 -4.15 8.31 11.88
C LEU A 68 -4.22 7.20 10.82
N ASP A 69 -5.20 7.27 9.92
CA ASP A 69 -5.46 6.25 8.91
C ASP A 69 -4.25 6.01 7.99
N PRO A 70 -3.63 7.03 7.37
CA PRO A 70 -2.45 6.84 6.52
C PRO A 70 -1.24 6.31 7.28
N PHE A 71 -1.16 6.57 8.59
CA PHE A 71 -0.08 6.08 9.44
C PHE A 71 -0.25 4.60 9.75
N VAL A 72 -1.46 4.19 10.16
CA VAL A 72 -1.78 2.79 10.46
C VAL A 72 -1.65 1.93 9.21
N ASP A 73 -2.12 2.41 8.06
CA ASP A 73 -1.99 1.69 6.79
C ASP A 73 -0.54 1.46 6.41
N ARG A 74 0.29 2.49 6.57
CA ARG A 74 1.71 2.41 6.24
C ARG A 74 2.45 1.52 7.20
N LEU A 75 2.12 1.56 8.49
CA LEU A 75 2.65 0.64 9.47
C LEU A 75 2.28 -0.80 9.10
N TYR A 76 1.00 -1.07 8.86
CA TYR A 76 0.48 -2.39 8.49
C TYR A 76 1.17 -2.93 7.22
N LEU A 77 1.29 -2.11 6.18
CA LEU A 77 1.98 -2.46 4.94
C LEU A 77 3.45 -2.81 5.19
N VAL A 78 4.19 -1.96 5.91
CA VAL A 78 5.61 -2.17 6.20
C VAL A 78 5.82 -3.43 7.04
N THR A 79 5.02 -3.64 8.08
CA THR A 79 5.11 -4.82 8.94
C THR A 79 4.75 -6.10 8.19
N THR A 80 3.73 -6.06 7.33
CA THR A 80 3.32 -7.22 6.51
C THR A 80 4.43 -7.60 5.53
N LEU A 81 4.99 -6.63 4.80
CA LEU A 81 6.09 -6.87 3.88
C LEU A 81 7.34 -7.38 4.62
N ALA A 82 7.67 -6.79 5.77
CA ALA A 82 8.80 -7.26 6.59
C ALA A 82 8.62 -8.72 7.03
N ALA A 83 7.43 -9.09 7.49
CA ALA A 83 7.14 -10.46 7.91
C ALA A 83 7.23 -11.45 6.74
N PHE A 84 6.73 -11.07 5.56
CA PHE A 84 6.84 -11.88 4.35
C PHE A 84 8.30 -12.05 3.89
N VAL A 85 9.12 -11.01 4.02
CA VAL A 85 10.57 -11.10 3.74
C VAL A 85 11.26 -12.04 4.73
N ILE A 86 10.95 -11.93 6.03
CA ILE A 86 11.52 -12.80 7.06
C ILE A 86 11.13 -14.27 6.83
N ARG A 87 9.89 -14.53 6.41
CA ARG A 87 9.41 -15.87 6.01
C ARG A 87 9.95 -16.34 4.66
N GLY A 88 10.66 -15.49 3.91
CA GLY A 88 11.17 -15.83 2.58
C GLY A 88 10.11 -15.89 1.47
N LEU A 89 8.89 -15.41 1.72
CA LEU A 89 7.78 -15.42 0.75
C LEU A 89 7.99 -14.38 -0.36
N ILE A 90 8.64 -13.27 -0.03
CA ILE A 90 9.00 -12.22 -0.99
C ILE A 90 10.48 -11.85 -0.84
N PRO A 91 11.17 -11.52 -1.94
CA PRO A 91 12.50 -10.95 -1.86
C PRO A 91 12.49 -9.56 -1.21
N TRP A 92 13.50 -9.26 -0.38
CA TRP A 92 13.62 -7.97 0.33
C TRP A 92 13.59 -6.75 -0.61
N TRP A 93 14.14 -6.89 -1.83
CA TRP A 93 14.18 -5.80 -2.82
C TRP A 93 12.77 -5.46 -3.34
N VAL A 94 11.83 -6.42 -3.39
CA VAL A 94 10.44 -6.16 -3.75
C VAL A 94 9.75 -5.30 -2.69
N ALA A 95 9.99 -5.61 -1.41
CA ALA A 95 9.47 -4.81 -0.30
C ALA A 95 9.99 -3.36 -0.35
N VAL A 96 11.29 -3.17 -0.64
CA VAL A 96 11.88 -1.83 -0.80
C VAL A 96 11.23 -1.06 -1.95
N ILE A 97 10.97 -1.71 -3.09
CA ILE A 97 10.30 -1.08 -4.24
C ILE A 97 8.88 -0.64 -3.88
N LEU A 98 8.11 -1.50 -3.21
CA LEU A 98 6.74 -1.22 -2.76
C LEU A 98 6.68 -0.02 -1.81
N VAL A 99 7.58 0.02 -0.81
CA VAL A 99 7.65 1.14 0.15
C VAL A 99 8.21 2.42 -0.50
N GLY A 100 9.14 2.29 -1.44
CA GLY A 100 9.81 3.38 -2.14
C GLY A 100 8.92 4.15 -3.13
N ARG A 101 7.76 3.61 -3.50
CA ARG A 101 6.83 4.26 -4.45
C ARG A 101 6.35 5.62 -4.01
N ASP A 102 6.03 5.79 -2.73
CA ASP A 102 5.56 7.08 -2.25
C ASP A 102 6.65 8.15 -2.35
N LEU A 103 7.92 7.76 -2.23
CA LEU A 103 9.05 8.65 -2.47
C LEU A 103 9.10 9.06 -3.95
N VAL A 104 8.98 8.10 -4.87
CA VAL A 104 8.96 8.39 -6.33
C VAL A 104 7.81 9.33 -6.69
N LEU A 105 6.60 9.08 -6.16
CA LEU A 105 5.44 9.93 -6.40
C LEU A 105 5.64 11.34 -5.79
N THR A 106 6.14 11.42 -4.58
CA THR A 106 6.40 12.70 -3.89
C THR A 106 7.45 13.52 -4.62
N LEU A 107 8.54 12.90 -5.07
CA LEU A 107 9.59 13.55 -5.86
C LEU A 107 9.04 14.03 -7.21
N THR A 108 8.29 13.17 -7.90
CA THR A 108 7.64 13.52 -9.18
C THR A 108 6.72 14.73 -9.01
N LEU A 109 5.80 14.70 -8.05
CA LEU A 109 4.89 15.81 -7.78
C LEU A 109 5.63 17.09 -7.38
N SER A 110 6.70 16.97 -6.60
CA SER A 110 7.53 18.12 -6.20
C SER A 110 8.20 18.79 -7.40
N VAL A 111 8.65 18.02 -8.40
CA VAL A 111 9.26 18.56 -9.63
C VAL A 111 8.26 19.38 -10.43
N TYR A 112 7.03 18.89 -10.58
CA TYR A 112 5.95 19.57 -11.30
C TYR A 112 5.47 20.81 -10.55
N LYS A 113 5.28 20.71 -9.23
CA LYS A 113 4.85 21.82 -8.38
C LYS A 113 5.84 22.99 -8.39
N ARG A 114 7.15 22.72 -8.39
CA ARG A 114 8.20 23.76 -8.50
C ARG A 114 8.20 24.51 -9.85
N ARG A 115 7.40 24.05 -10.82
CA ARG A 115 7.32 24.57 -12.18
C ARG A 115 5.92 25.06 -12.55
N ASP A 116 4.99 25.14 -11.59
CA ASP A 116 3.57 25.50 -11.81
C ASP A 116 2.87 24.62 -12.87
N LEU A 117 3.30 23.37 -13.00
CA LEU A 117 2.68 22.41 -13.91
C LEU A 117 1.62 21.58 -13.21
N PRO A 118 0.53 21.21 -13.91
CA PRO A 118 -0.44 20.26 -13.38
C PRO A 118 0.23 18.90 -13.13
N PRO A 119 -0.27 18.10 -12.18
CA PRO A 119 0.27 16.78 -11.90
C PRO A 119 0.25 15.89 -13.16
N PRO A 120 1.21 14.97 -13.30
CA PRO A 120 1.28 14.09 -14.46
C PRO A 120 0.07 13.16 -14.55
N ASP A 121 -0.31 12.81 -15.78
CA ASP A 121 -1.40 11.87 -16.03
C ASP A 121 -1.21 10.54 -15.30
N VAL A 122 -2.32 10.04 -14.78
CA VAL A 122 -2.35 8.78 -14.04
C VAL A 122 -2.19 7.61 -15.00
N ILE A 123 -1.10 6.87 -14.84
CA ILE A 123 -0.83 5.65 -15.60
C ILE A 123 -1.67 4.53 -14.98
N TYR A 124 -2.78 4.18 -15.63
CA TYR A 124 -3.67 3.10 -15.18
C TYR A 124 -2.94 1.76 -14.98
N LEU A 125 -1.91 1.52 -15.79
CA LEU A 125 -1.05 0.35 -15.65
C LEU A 125 -0.38 0.26 -14.26
N GLY A 126 -0.04 1.40 -13.63
CA GLY A 126 0.52 1.43 -12.27
C GLY A 126 -0.51 1.10 -11.19
N LYS A 127 -1.78 1.46 -11.42
CA LYS A 127 -2.89 1.04 -10.55
C LYS A 127 -3.11 -0.47 -10.64
N ALA A 128 -3.12 -1.02 -11.85
CA ALA A 128 -3.21 -2.47 -12.07
C ALA A 128 -2.05 -3.22 -11.41
N ALA A 129 -0.82 -2.72 -11.52
CA ALA A 129 0.34 -3.30 -10.85
C ALA A 129 0.20 -3.30 -9.32
N THR A 130 -0.29 -2.18 -8.75
CA THR A 130 -0.54 -2.10 -7.30
C THR A 130 -1.59 -3.11 -6.87
N PHE A 131 -2.68 -3.25 -7.63
CA PHE A 131 -3.73 -4.24 -7.35
C PHE A 131 -3.23 -5.68 -7.45
N ALA A 132 -2.38 -5.97 -8.44
CA ALA A 132 -1.74 -7.28 -8.59
C ALA A 132 -0.84 -7.59 -7.39
N LEU A 133 -0.04 -6.62 -6.92
CA LEU A 133 0.84 -6.79 -5.76
C LEU A 133 0.07 -6.93 -4.44
N MET A 134 -1.00 -6.17 -4.25
CA MET A 134 -1.88 -6.33 -3.09
C MET A 134 -2.56 -7.70 -3.08
N SER A 135 -2.97 -8.19 -4.25
CA SER A 135 -3.51 -9.54 -4.41
C SER A 135 -2.44 -10.62 -4.21
N ALA A 136 -1.18 -10.35 -4.56
CA ALA A 136 -0.10 -11.33 -4.44
C ALA A 136 0.11 -11.77 -2.98
N LEU A 137 0.02 -10.86 -2.00
CA LEU A 137 0.33 -11.18 -0.61
C LEU A 137 -0.62 -12.24 -0.01
N PRO A 138 -1.95 -12.10 -0.08
CA PRO A 138 -2.85 -13.17 0.38
C PRO A 138 -2.68 -14.47 -0.39
N TRP A 139 -2.45 -14.43 -1.70
CA TRP A 139 -2.26 -15.65 -2.50
C TRP A 139 -0.97 -16.39 -2.15
N LEU A 140 0.13 -15.67 -1.91
CA LEU A 140 1.38 -16.25 -1.44
C LEU A 140 1.21 -16.90 -0.07
N LEU A 141 0.51 -16.24 0.86
CA LEU A 141 0.25 -16.80 2.18
C LEU A 141 -0.70 -18.01 2.11
N ALA A 142 -1.72 -17.95 1.27
CA ALA A 142 -2.58 -19.10 0.98
C ALA A 142 -1.76 -20.28 0.40
N GLY A 143 -0.70 -19.99 -0.35
CA GLY A 143 0.21 -21.01 -0.86
C GLY A 143 0.95 -21.79 0.23
N GLU A 144 1.13 -21.22 1.43
CA GLU A 144 1.79 -21.89 2.54
C GLU A 144 0.83 -22.65 3.47
N MET A 145 -0.47 -22.49 3.29
CA MET A 145 -1.47 -23.22 4.05
C MET A 145 -1.50 -24.70 3.64
N ASP A 146 -1.88 -25.59 4.56
CA ASP A 146 -2.08 -27.02 4.29
C ASP A 146 -3.52 -27.27 3.77
N TRP A 147 -3.75 -27.00 2.49
CA TRP A 147 -5.06 -27.16 1.83
C TRP A 147 -4.89 -27.59 0.36
N ALA A 148 -5.95 -28.10 -0.24
CA ALA A 148 -5.91 -28.72 -1.58
C ALA A 148 -5.50 -27.78 -2.74
N LEU A 149 -5.48 -26.46 -2.52
CA LEU A 149 -5.14 -25.46 -3.54
C LEU A 149 -3.84 -24.69 -3.20
N ASP A 150 -3.01 -25.21 -2.29
CA ASP A 150 -1.73 -24.63 -1.89
C ASP A 150 -0.82 -24.36 -3.10
N GLY A 151 -0.68 -25.34 -4.01
CA GLY A 151 0.12 -25.21 -5.22
C GLY A 151 -0.39 -24.12 -6.16
N PHE A 152 -1.72 -23.94 -6.25
CA PHE A 152 -2.32 -22.84 -7.00
C PHE A 152 -2.01 -21.49 -6.34
N GLY A 153 -2.14 -21.39 -5.01
CA GLY A 153 -1.81 -20.18 -4.25
C GLY A 153 -0.37 -19.74 -4.47
N ARG A 154 0.60 -20.68 -4.35
CA ARG A 154 2.03 -20.41 -4.60
C ARG A 154 2.28 -19.94 -6.04
N ALA A 155 1.75 -20.66 -7.03
CA ALA A 155 1.97 -20.34 -8.44
C ALA A 155 1.31 -19.01 -8.85
N PHE A 156 0.05 -18.81 -8.46
CA PHE A 156 -0.71 -17.61 -8.81
C PHE A 156 -0.20 -16.38 -8.05
N GLY A 157 0.05 -16.50 -6.75
CA GLY A 157 0.65 -15.45 -5.93
C GLY A 157 2.05 -15.07 -6.43
N GLY A 158 2.88 -16.05 -6.77
CA GLY A 158 4.21 -15.83 -7.35
C GLY A 158 4.14 -15.13 -8.72
N ALA A 159 3.22 -15.54 -9.59
CA ALA A 159 3.01 -14.89 -10.88
C ALA A 159 2.58 -13.42 -10.72
N LEU A 160 1.63 -13.15 -9.80
CA LEU A 160 1.20 -11.79 -9.48
C LEU A 160 2.34 -10.96 -8.89
N LEU A 161 3.18 -11.54 -8.04
CA LEU A 161 4.35 -10.86 -7.47
C LEU A 161 5.33 -10.46 -8.57
N VAL A 162 5.72 -11.40 -9.45
CA VAL A 162 6.71 -11.16 -10.50
C VAL A 162 6.19 -10.16 -11.53
N TRP A 163 5.03 -10.41 -12.11
CA TRP A 163 4.45 -9.53 -13.13
C TRP A 163 4.04 -8.19 -12.54
N GLY A 164 3.42 -8.19 -11.35
CA GLY A 164 3.05 -6.99 -10.62
C GLY A 164 4.28 -6.12 -10.37
N THR A 165 5.38 -6.70 -9.87
CA THR A 165 6.62 -5.96 -9.60
C THR A 165 7.24 -5.41 -10.88
N ALA A 166 7.31 -6.22 -11.95
CA ALA A 166 7.87 -5.77 -13.23
C ALA A 166 7.12 -4.56 -13.79
N VAL A 167 5.78 -4.64 -13.82
CA VAL A 167 4.91 -3.54 -14.28
C VAL A 167 5.03 -2.33 -13.34
N TYR A 168 5.13 -2.56 -12.04
CA TYR A 168 5.29 -1.50 -11.05
C TYR A 168 6.58 -0.71 -11.25
N VAL A 169 7.71 -1.42 -11.38
CA VAL A 169 9.02 -0.81 -11.67
C VAL A 169 8.98 -0.07 -13.00
N TRP A 170 8.41 -0.68 -14.04
CA TRP A 170 8.27 -0.04 -15.36
C TRP A 170 7.50 1.29 -15.28
N THR A 171 6.37 1.29 -14.60
CA THR A 171 5.56 2.52 -14.46
C THR A 171 6.25 3.57 -13.59
N GLY A 172 6.99 3.16 -12.55
CA GLY A 172 7.84 4.06 -11.77
C GLY A 172 8.96 4.70 -12.59
N LEU A 173 9.59 3.94 -13.47
CA LEU A 173 10.59 4.45 -14.42
C LEU A 173 9.97 5.45 -15.41
N LEU A 174 8.76 5.18 -15.92
CA LEU A 174 8.05 6.11 -16.79
C LEU A 174 7.73 7.43 -16.09
N TYR A 175 7.27 7.39 -14.83
CA TYR A 175 7.02 8.60 -14.03
C TYR A 175 8.30 9.40 -13.80
N THR A 176 9.38 8.72 -13.43
CA THR A 176 10.69 9.34 -13.19
C THR A 176 11.24 9.96 -14.48
N GLY A 177 11.14 9.26 -15.60
CA GLY A 177 11.56 9.76 -16.92
C GLY A 177 10.78 11.01 -17.34
N LYS A 178 9.45 11.02 -17.17
CA LYS A 178 8.61 12.20 -17.42
C LYS A 178 9.02 13.37 -16.52
N ALA A 179 9.26 13.12 -15.24
CA ALA A 179 9.70 14.15 -14.30
C ALA A 179 11.06 14.76 -14.70
N ILE A 180 12.03 13.92 -15.10
CA ILE A 180 13.35 14.39 -15.55
C ILE A 180 13.24 15.18 -16.85
N ALA A 181 12.43 14.73 -17.80
CA ALA A 181 12.21 15.45 -19.06
C ALA A 181 11.62 16.85 -18.81
N VAL A 182 10.60 16.94 -17.94
CA VAL A 182 10.03 18.22 -17.50
C VAL A 182 11.08 19.07 -16.77
N ALA A 183 11.89 18.44 -15.91
CA ALA A 183 12.91 19.14 -15.15
C ALA A 183 13.99 19.79 -16.03
N ARG A 184 14.32 19.15 -17.16
CA ARG A 184 15.30 19.63 -18.15
C ARG A 184 14.70 20.64 -19.13
N ALA A 185 13.43 20.48 -19.51
CA ALA A 185 12.79 21.32 -20.51
C ALA A 185 12.27 22.66 -19.93
N ILE A 186 11.86 22.67 -18.66
CA ILE A 186 11.17 23.81 -18.05
C ILE A 186 11.96 24.27 -16.82
N PRO A 187 12.45 25.53 -16.76
CA PRO A 187 13.09 26.08 -15.58
C PRO A 187 12.14 26.16 -14.38
N ALA A 188 12.67 26.08 -13.16
CA ALA A 188 11.87 26.28 -11.96
C ALA A 188 11.45 27.75 -11.83
N VAL A 189 10.26 28.00 -11.30
CA VAL A 189 9.78 29.37 -11.04
C VAL A 189 10.55 29.92 -9.83
N PRO A 190 11.24 31.08 -9.95
CA PRO A 190 11.92 31.71 -8.82
C PRO A 190 10.89 32.02 -7.73
N HIS A 191 11.10 31.51 -6.51
CA HIS A 191 10.28 31.91 -5.37
C HIS A 191 10.49 33.41 -5.14
N ARG A 192 9.47 34.23 -5.40
CA ARG A 192 9.48 35.64 -4.99
C ARG A 192 9.46 35.65 -3.47
N SER A 193 10.59 35.99 -2.86
CA SER A 193 10.66 36.35 -1.44
C SER A 193 9.88 37.65 -1.25
N THR A 194 8.67 37.55 -0.70
CA THR A 194 7.98 38.65 -0.01
C THR A 194 8.06 38.43 1.47
#